data_AF-A0A8X7QUH3-F1
#
_entry.id   AF-A0A8X7QUH3-F1
#
_cell.length_a   1.000
_cell.length_b   1.000
_cell.length_c   1.000
_cell.angle_alpha   90.00
_cell.angle_beta   90.00
_cell.angle_gamma   90.00
#
_symmetry.space_group_name_H-M   'P 1'
#
loop_
_entity.id
_entity.type
_entity.pdbx_description
1 polymer ?
#
loop_
_entity_poly.entity_id
_entity_poly.type
_entity_poly.pdbx_seq_one_letter_code
_entity_poly.pdbx_strand_id
1 'polypeptide(L)' 'MQARMDTQQQRLDSLEGLLDVMAVGNPTLQRALAERRAALGMSQPDPGRTLCTEPLSQLLR' A
#
# COMPACT_ATOMS: atom_id res chain seq x y z
N MET A 1 11.58 15.13 -8.31
CA MET A 1 11.97 13.85 -7.66
C MET A 1 10.74 13.13 -7.11
N GLN A 2 9.93 13.78 -6.26
CA GLN A 2 8.74 13.17 -5.65
C GLN A 2 7.69 12.66 -6.64
N ALA A 3 7.38 13.42 -7.70
CA ALA A 3 6.41 13.00 -8.72
C ALA A 3 6.78 11.68 -9.44
N ARG A 4 8.08 11.35 -9.53
CA ARG A 4 8.53 10.08 -10.12
C ARG A 4 8.32 8.92 -9.16
N MET A 5 8.48 9.14 -7.86
CA MET A 5 8.25 8.13 -6.82
C MET A 5 6.75 7.85 -6.66
N ASP A 6 5.94 8.91 -6.69
CA ASP A 6 4.48 8.85 -6.65
C ASP A 6 3.90 8.08 -7.85
N THR A 7 4.36 8.40 -9.06
CA THR A 7 4.00 7.64 -10.27
C THR A 7 4.39 6.16 -10.16
N GLN A 8 5.52 5.86 -9.52
CA GLN A 8 5.98 4.49 -9.36
C GLN A 8 5.13 3.74 -8.33
N GLN A 9 4.76 4.39 -7.22
CA GLN A 9 3.83 3.84 -6.23
C GLN A 9 2.44 3.62 -6.81
N GLN A 10 1.88 4.59 -7.54
CA GLN A 10 0.57 4.45 -8.19
C GLN A 10 0.55 3.29 -9.20
N ARG A 11 1.67 3.06 -9.91
CA ARG A 11 1.81 1.90 -10.80
C ARG A 11 1.89 0.57 -10.03
N LEU A 12 2.57 0.54 -8.88
CA LEU A 12 2.64 -0.66 -8.04
C LEU A 12 1.28 -0.97 -7.42
N ASP A 13 0.57 0.04 -6.95
CA ASP A 13 -0.77 -0.06 -6.37
C ASP A 13 -1.80 -0.56 -7.40
N SER A 14 -1.76 0.00 -8.62
CA SER A 14 -2.62 -0.45 -9.72
C SER A 14 -2.33 -1.89 -10.17
N LEU A 15 -1.07 -2.32 -10.16
CA LEU A 15 -0.70 -3.71 -10.42
C LEU A 15 -1.15 -4.65 -9.30
N GLU A 16 -1.06 -4.18 -8.05
CA GLU A 16 -1.50 -4.93 -6.88
C GLU A 16 -3.01 -5.14 -6.88
N GLY A 17 -3.81 -4.11 -7.18
CA GLY A 17 -5.26 -4.24 -7.32
C GLY A 17 -5.67 -5.21 -8.43
N LEU A 18 -4.95 -5.22 -9.56
CA LEU A 18 -5.18 -6.18 -10.64
C LEU A 18 -4.86 -7.62 -10.20
N LEU A 19 -3.76 -7.81 -9.46
CA LEU A 19 -3.38 -9.10 -8.91
C LEU A 19 -4.35 -9.58 -7.82
N ASP A 20 -4.88 -8.66 -7.01
CA ASP A 20 -5.89 -8.94 -6.00
C ASP A 20 -7.18 -9.47 -6.65
N VAL A 21 -7.64 -8.82 -7.72
CA VAL A 21 -8.78 -9.27 -8.53
C VAL A 21 -8.53 -10.65 -9.14
N MET A 22 -7.33 -10.93 -9.65
CA MET A 22 -6.98 -12.26 -10.17
C MET A 22 -6.81 -13.31 -9.05
N ALA A 23 -6.49 -12.88 -7.84
CA ALA A 23 -6.40 -13.73 -6.67
C ALA A 23 -7.78 -14.02 -6.05
N VAL A 24 -8.84 -13.29 -6.42
CA VAL A 24 -10.22 -13.60 -6.04
C VAL A 24 -10.59 -14.97 -6.63
N GLY A 25 -10.62 -15.98 -5.76
CA GLY A 25 -10.87 -17.38 -6.14
C GLY A 25 -9.63 -18.27 -6.15
N ASN A 26 -8.45 -17.75 -5.83
CA ASN A 26 -7.22 -18.54 -5.71
C ASN A 26 -6.48 -18.25 -4.38
N PRO A 27 -6.78 -19.01 -3.30
CA PRO A 27 -6.28 -18.70 -1.95
C PRO A 27 -4.74 -18.82 -1.84
N THR A 28 -4.13 -19.66 -2.66
CA THR A 28 -2.66 -19.76 -2.75
C THR A 28 -2.04 -18.47 -3.30
N LEU A 29 -2.67 -17.88 -4.31
CA LEU A 29 -2.21 -16.65 -4.93
C LEU A 29 -2.37 -15.45 -3.97
N GLN A 30 -3.46 -15.41 -3.21
CA GLN A 30 -3.67 -14.39 -2.16
C GLN A 30 -2.57 -14.45 -1.09
N ARG A 31 -2.23 -15.64 -0.60
CA ARG A 31 -1.14 -15.81 0.39
C ARG A 31 0.21 -15.36 -0.16
N ALA A 32 0.56 -15.80 -1.36
CA ALA A 32 1.83 -15.43 -1.99
C ALA A 32 1.93 -13.91 -2.21
N LEU A 33 0.83 -13.25 -2.56
CA LEU A 33 0.76 -11.78 -2.67
C LEU A 33 0.90 -11.08 -1.32
N ALA A 34 0.24 -11.59 -0.27
CA ALA A 34 0.35 -11.04 1.08
C ALA A 34 1.79 -11.14 1.63
N GLU A 35 2.46 -12.29 1.43
CA GLU A 35 3.87 -12.47 1.79
C GLU A 35 4.78 -11.52 1.01
N ARG A 36 4.49 -11.28 -0.27
CA ARG A 36 5.24 -10.35 -1.12
C ARG A 36 5.06 -8.89 -0.70
N ARG A 37 3.85 -8.47 -0.29
CA ARG A 37 3.59 -7.15 0.32
C ARG A 37 4.41 -6.95 1.59
N ALA A 38 4.38 -7.94 2.47
CA ALA A 38 5.14 -7.91 3.71
C ALA A 38 6.66 -7.82 3.46
N ALA A 39 7.19 -8.59 2.51
CA ALA A 39 8.61 -8.58 2.15
C ALA A 39 9.07 -7.27 1.50
N LEU A 40 8.19 -6.60 0.76
CA LEU A 40 8.48 -5.31 0.13
C LEU A 40 8.27 -4.12 1.08
N GLY A 41 7.85 -4.36 2.33
CA GLY A 41 7.45 -3.29 3.26
C GLY A 41 6.21 -2.52 2.79
N MET A 42 5.53 -3.04 1.76
CA MET A 42 4.29 -2.54 1.17
C MET A 42 3.11 -3.13 1.94
N SER A 43 3.17 -3.08 3.28
CA SER A 43 1.93 -3.25 4.05
C SER A 43 1.01 -2.17 3.53
N GLN A 44 -0.13 -2.55 2.95
CA GLN A 44 -1.15 -1.60 2.51
C GLN A 44 -1.26 -0.56 3.62
N PRO A 45 -0.98 0.73 3.35
CA PRO A 45 -1.30 1.75 4.31
C PRO A 45 -2.79 1.56 4.55
N ASP A 46 -3.11 1.18 5.79
CA ASP A 46 -4.47 1.18 6.27
C ASP A 46 -5.16 2.43 5.70
N PRO A 47 -6.36 2.37 5.12
CA PRO A 47 -7.01 3.55 4.57
C PRO A 47 -7.22 4.66 5.62
N GLY A 48 -6.96 4.41 6.91
CA GLY A 48 -6.84 5.42 7.97
C GLY A 48 -5.44 6.05 8.16
N ARG A 49 -4.38 5.54 7.52
CA ARG A 49 -2.98 6.01 7.69
C ARG A 49 -2.59 7.19 6.79
N THR A 50 -3.40 7.54 5.80
CA THR A 50 -3.21 8.74 4.96
C THR A 50 -3.97 9.97 5.46
N LEU A 51 -4.53 9.95 6.68
CA LEU A 51 -5.17 11.12 7.28
C LEU A 51 -4.55 11.65 8.58
N CYS A 52 -3.58 10.98 9.20
CA CYS A 52 -3.04 11.45 10.48
C CYS A 52 -1.58 11.06 10.70
N THR A 53 -0.62 11.80 10.12
CA THR A 53 0.72 11.95 10.73
C THR A 53 1.18 13.40 10.73
N GLU A 54 0.30 14.32 11.09
CA GLU A 54 0.71 15.40 11.98
C GLU A 54 0.01 15.13 13.31
N PRO A 55 0.72 14.74 14.37
CA PRO A 55 0.10 14.79 15.68
C PRO A 55 -0.14 16.28 15.96
N LEU A 56 -1.41 16.68 16.05
CA LEU A 56 -1.87 18.01 16.48
C LEU A 56 -1.30 18.44 17.86
N SER A 57 -0.45 17.63 18.48
CA SER A 57 0.33 17.95 19.67
C SER A 57 1.58 18.81 19.42
N GLN A 58 1.92 19.16 18.17
CA GLN A 58 3.07 20.05 17.84
C GLN A 58 2.68 21.48 17.43
N LEU A 59 1.38 21.80 17.26
CA LEU A 59 0.92 23.16 16.90
C LEU A 59 0.54 24.01 18.13
N LEU A 60 0.58 23.43 19.33
CA LEU A 60 0.28 24.12 20.59
C LEU A 60 1.53 24.24 21.50
N ARG A 61 2.68 24.58 20.91
CA ARG A 61 3.89 25.03 21.61
C ARG A 61 4.43 26.25 20.88
#